data_AF-A0A928NPY2-F1
#
_entry.id   AF-A0A928NPY2-F1
#
_cell.length_a   1.000
_cell.length_b   1.000
_cell.length_c   1.000
_cell.angle_alpha   90.00
_cell.angle_beta   90.00
_cell.angle_gamma   90.00
#
_symmetry.space_group_name_H-M   'P 1'
#
loop_
_entity.id
_entity.type
_entity.pdbx_description
1 polymer ?
#
loop_
_entity_poly.entity_id
_entity_poly.type
_entity_poly.pdbx_seq_one_letter_code
_entity_poly.pdbx_strand_id
1 'polypeptide(L)'
;MLPGTDSISNDKKNISVSEFVRLSEIGTKFLLVGVTEESRTAYSLMVQKGIGDKLTLWVEKKYNFFSLCGFPIASCEKVPEYNFDAVVVSGKRNIGYYKRLAESYNIAGIDTYMLYNDIGADSVTNCVPWNNIKYTDEVICDEELLLYDPHEFLSESRFDIVIRYMAGMEILSGARDIGVDMYIKLSASMNDFSEHVRPYTTCSYFSDYGGKKGEEEFIGSFRKLLLSMKENGFDKRHFVPLSESGGIINGTHRIAAALICGEKVYAKKYVGFGDPFLTFDENDFKRLDYSEKEIDSIKETYYKMKKGT
;
A
#
# COMPACT_ATOMS: atom_id res chain seq x y z
N MET A 1 33.23 -8.24 -26.92
CA MET A 1 32.47 -7.06 -27.41
C MET A 1 31.07 -7.53 -27.73
N LEU A 2 30.09 -7.12 -26.92
CA LEU A 2 28.69 -7.30 -27.26
C LEU A 2 28.31 -6.20 -28.27
N PRO A 3 27.51 -6.50 -29.31
CA PRO A 3 27.07 -5.51 -30.28
C PRO A 3 26.22 -4.44 -29.59
N GLY A 4 26.35 -3.21 -30.07
CA GLY A 4 25.92 -1.98 -29.42
C GLY A 4 24.47 -1.97 -28.95
N THR A 5 24.27 -1.51 -27.72
CA THR A 5 23.00 -0.96 -27.24
C THR A 5 22.78 0.37 -27.95
N ASP A 6 22.23 0.32 -29.15
CA ASP A 6 21.70 1.53 -29.78
C ASP A 6 20.65 2.13 -28.84
N SER A 7 20.84 3.42 -28.56
CA SER A 7 20.01 4.21 -27.69
C SER A 7 18.55 4.14 -28.13
N ILE A 8 17.68 3.57 -27.29
CA ILE A 8 16.24 3.83 -27.35
C ILE A 8 16.10 5.35 -27.32
N SER A 9 15.64 5.94 -28.43
CA SER A 9 15.47 7.39 -28.53
C SER A 9 14.56 7.88 -27.40
N ASN A 10 14.95 8.97 -26.76
CA ASN A 10 14.28 9.54 -25.59
C ASN A 10 12.92 10.18 -25.91
N ASP A 11 12.37 9.99 -27.11
CA ASP A 11 11.05 10.50 -27.49
C ASP A 11 9.98 9.59 -26.88
N LYS A 12 9.75 9.78 -25.58
CA LYS A 12 8.65 9.14 -24.87
C LYS A 12 7.34 9.56 -25.52
N LYS A 13 6.78 8.67 -26.34
CA LYS A 13 5.40 8.80 -26.80
C LYS A 13 4.50 8.64 -25.58
N ASN A 14 3.56 9.57 -25.40
CA ASN A 14 2.51 9.43 -24.40
C ASN A 14 1.25 8.94 -25.10
N ILE A 15 0.44 8.12 -24.41
CA ILE A 15 -0.88 7.72 -24.87
C ILE A 15 -1.89 7.99 -23.75
N SER A 16 -3.00 8.62 -24.09
CA SER A 16 -4.07 8.85 -23.13
C SER A 16 -4.85 7.56 -22.89
N VAL A 17 -5.57 7.45 -21.77
CA VAL A 17 -6.44 6.31 -21.52
C VAL A 17 -7.51 6.20 -22.61
N SER A 18 -8.13 7.32 -22.99
CA SER A 18 -9.15 7.32 -24.05
C SER A 18 -8.60 6.82 -25.38
N GLU A 19 -7.39 7.27 -25.76
CA GLU A 19 -6.75 6.86 -27.01
C GLU A 19 -6.32 5.39 -26.99
N PHE A 20 -5.78 4.92 -25.86
CA PHE A 20 -5.43 3.51 -25.68
C PHE A 20 -6.65 2.59 -25.83
N VAL A 21 -7.78 2.97 -25.22
CA VAL A 21 -9.05 2.24 -25.36
C VAL A 21 -9.52 2.26 -26.82
N ARG A 22 -9.49 3.42 -27.49
CA ARG A 22 -9.87 3.57 -28.90
C ARG A 22 -9.02 2.71 -29.84
N LEU A 23 -7.71 2.66 -29.64
CA LEU A 23 -6.81 1.81 -30.44
C LEU A 23 -7.08 0.32 -30.19
N SER A 24 -7.40 -0.05 -28.95
CA SER A 24 -7.80 -1.42 -28.63
C SER A 24 -9.13 -1.82 -29.29
N GLU A 25 -10.08 -0.88 -29.43
CA GLU A 25 -11.35 -1.12 -30.13
C GLU A 25 -11.15 -1.52 -31.59
N ILE A 26 -10.21 -0.88 -32.28
CA ILE A 26 -9.87 -1.13 -33.68
C ILE A 26 -8.90 -2.31 -33.89
N GLY A 27 -8.56 -3.02 -32.80
CA GLY A 27 -7.82 -4.29 -32.85
C GLY A 27 -6.31 -4.18 -32.69
N THR A 28 -5.77 -3.03 -32.26
CA THR A 28 -4.36 -2.93 -31.89
C THR A 28 -4.07 -3.82 -30.68
N LYS A 29 -3.05 -4.66 -30.80
CA LYS A 29 -2.62 -5.60 -29.76
C LYS A 29 -1.60 -4.95 -28.85
N PHE A 30 -1.99 -4.74 -27.60
CA PHE A 30 -1.13 -4.10 -26.61
C PHE A 30 -0.61 -5.05 -25.55
N LEU A 31 0.67 -4.92 -25.23
CA LEU A 31 1.21 -5.33 -23.94
C LEU A 31 1.04 -4.17 -22.95
N LEU A 32 0.18 -4.33 -21.95
CA LEU A 32 0.02 -3.37 -20.86
C LEU A 32 0.93 -3.78 -19.69
N VAL A 33 1.84 -2.90 -19.29
CA VAL A 33 2.82 -3.16 -18.22
C VAL A 33 2.53 -2.28 -17.02
N GLY A 34 2.29 -2.92 -15.88
CA GLY A 34 2.09 -2.26 -14.61
C GLY A 34 0.62 -2.08 -14.25
N VAL A 35 0.33 -2.11 -12.94
CA VAL A 35 -1.01 -1.84 -12.40
C VAL A 35 -1.02 -0.51 -11.67
N THR A 36 -1.43 0.53 -12.37
CA THR A 36 -1.72 1.85 -11.82
C THR A 36 -3.20 2.19 -11.97
N GLU A 37 -3.59 3.38 -11.50
CA GLU A 37 -4.93 3.93 -11.75
C GLU A 37 -5.22 3.98 -13.24
N GLU A 38 -4.30 4.53 -14.05
CA GLU A 38 -4.45 4.68 -15.49
C GLU A 38 -4.75 3.34 -16.19
N SER A 39 -3.97 2.29 -15.91
CA SER A 39 -4.18 0.97 -16.52
C SER A 39 -5.51 0.33 -16.12
N ARG A 40 -5.99 0.60 -14.89
CA ARG A 40 -7.27 0.08 -14.40
C ARG A 40 -8.45 0.84 -14.99
N THR A 41 -8.34 2.16 -15.09
CA THR A 41 -9.32 3.01 -15.80
C THR A 41 -9.46 2.51 -17.23
N ALA A 42 -8.34 2.33 -17.92
CA ALA A 42 -8.31 1.79 -19.26
C ALA A 42 -9.02 0.43 -19.36
N TYR A 43 -8.60 -0.55 -18.56
CA TYR A 43 -9.19 -1.88 -18.59
C TYR A 43 -10.70 -1.85 -18.28
N SER A 44 -11.11 -1.05 -17.30
CA SER A 44 -12.52 -0.88 -16.93
C SER A 44 -13.36 -0.35 -18.09
N LEU A 45 -12.87 0.66 -18.80
CA LEU A 45 -13.53 1.21 -19.98
C LEU A 45 -13.58 0.18 -21.11
N MET A 46 -12.52 -0.62 -21.30
CA MET A 46 -12.53 -1.71 -22.27
C MET A 46 -13.62 -2.74 -21.94
N VAL A 47 -13.75 -3.14 -20.67
CA VAL A 47 -14.82 -4.04 -20.21
C VAL A 47 -16.20 -3.44 -20.46
N GLN A 48 -16.43 -2.17 -20.11
CA GLN A 48 -17.71 -1.47 -20.35
C GLN A 48 -18.07 -1.42 -21.84
N LYS A 49 -17.06 -1.31 -22.71
CA LYS A 49 -17.22 -1.30 -24.17
C LYS A 49 -17.32 -2.70 -24.78
N GLY A 50 -17.26 -3.76 -23.97
CA GLY A 50 -17.31 -5.14 -24.46
C GLY A 50 -16.07 -5.57 -25.25
N ILE A 51 -14.92 -4.92 -24.99
CA ILE A 51 -13.63 -5.21 -25.64
C ILE A 51 -12.53 -5.56 -24.63
N GLY A 52 -12.87 -5.87 -23.38
CA GLY A 52 -11.90 -6.21 -22.34
C GLY A 52 -11.07 -7.46 -22.67
N ASP A 53 -11.66 -8.39 -23.42
CA ASP A 53 -11.02 -9.59 -23.96
C ASP A 53 -10.05 -9.31 -25.12
N LYS A 54 -10.13 -8.13 -25.74
CA LYS A 54 -9.19 -7.69 -26.79
C LYS A 54 -7.85 -7.22 -26.22
N LEU A 55 -7.74 -6.97 -24.92
CA LEU A 55 -6.46 -6.70 -24.28
C LEU A 55 -5.55 -7.92 -24.44
N THR A 56 -4.44 -7.76 -25.18
CA THR A 56 -3.60 -8.90 -25.56
C THR A 56 -2.90 -9.51 -24.37
N LEU A 57 -2.24 -8.69 -23.54
CA LEU A 57 -1.62 -9.15 -22.31
C LEU A 57 -1.46 -7.98 -21.34
N TRP A 58 -1.87 -8.18 -20.08
CA TRP A 58 -1.58 -7.26 -18.98
C TRP A 58 -0.64 -7.95 -17.99
N VAL A 59 0.53 -7.36 -17.74
CA VAL A 59 1.55 -7.97 -16.89
C VAL A 59 1.99 -7.07 -15.73
N GLU A 60 2.35 -7.71 -14.62
CA GLU A 60 2.84 -7.05 -13.41
C GLU A 60 3.80 -7.98 -12.65
N LYS A 61 4.78 -7.41 -11.96
CA LYS A 61 5.70 -8.19 -11.10
C LYS A 61 4.95 -8.91 -10.00
N LYS A 62 3.93 -8.26 -9.45
CA LYS A 62 3.02 -8.79 -8.42
C LYS A 62 1.76 -9.42 -9.04
N TYR A 63 1.87 -10.12 -10.18
CA TYR A 63 0.70 -10.65 -10.89
C TYR A 63 -0.19 -11.55 -10.02
N ASN A 64 0.40 -12.40 -9.16
CA ASN A 64 -0.36 -13.25 -8.25
C ASN A 64 -1.33 -12.42 -7.41
N PHE A 65 -0.84 -11.37 -6.75
CA PHE A 65 -1.67 -10.49 -5.95
C PHE A 65 -2.85 -9.90 -6.75
N PHE A 66 -2.58 -9.32 -7.92
CA PHE A 66 -3.63 -8.67 -8.71
C PHE A 66 -4.58 -9.66 -9.39
N SER A 67 -4.11 -10.86 -9.73
CA SER A 67 -4.96 -11.93 -10.25
C SER A 67 -5.97 -12.38 -9.19
N LEU A 68 -5.54 -12.48 -7.92
CA LEU A 68 -6.44 -12.79 -6.80
C LEU A 68 -7.46 -11.66 -6.54
N CYS A 69 -7.13 -10.42 -6.90
CA CYS A 69 -8.08 -9.30 -6.93
C CYS A 69 -9.04 -9.32 -8.14
N GLY A 70 -9.03 -10.37 -8.97
CA GLY A 70 -9.93 -10.53 -10.11
C GLY A 70 -9.51 -9.78 -11.38
N PHE A 71 -8.32 -9.20 -11.42
CA PHE A 71 -7.80 -8.60 -12.65
C PHE A 71 -7.25 -9.68 -13.59
N PRO A 72 -7.37 -9.55 -14.92
CA PRO A 72 -6.83 -10.50 -15.89
C PRO A 72 -5.32 -10.26 -16.12
N ILE A 73 -4.55 -10.28 -15.03
CA ILE A 73 -3.12 -9.98 -15.05
C ILE A 73 -2.31 -11.27 -15.04
N ALA A 74 -1.28 -11.30 -15.87
CA ALA A 74 -0.39 -12.44 -16.07
C ALA A 74 1.03 -12.19 -15.54
N SER A 75 1.76 -13.29 -15.30
CA SER A 75 3.21 -13.27 -15.10
C SER A 75 3.89 -12.69 -16.33
N CYS A 76 4.98 -11.94 -16.12
CA CYS A 76 5.82 -11.45 -17.21
C CYS A 76 6.51 -12.58 -17.98
N GLU A 77 6.61 -13.78 -17.41
CA GLU A 77 7.13 -14.97 -18.09
C GLU A 77 6.27 -15.37 -19.29
N LYS A 78 5.00 -14.94 -19.34
CA LYS A 78 4.12 -15.17 -20.48
C LYS A 78 4.39 -14.25 -21.67
N VAL A 79 5.14 -13.16 -21.49
CA VAL A 79 5.36 -12.16 -22.57
C VAL A 79 5.86 -12.80 -23.89
N PRO A 80 6.80 -13.76 -23.89
CA PRO A 80 7.27 -14.41 -25.11
C PRO A 80 6.21 -15.23 -25.87
N GLU A 81 5.08 -15.57 -25.23
CA GLU A 81 4.01 -16.37 -25.84
C GLU A 81 3.05 -15.53 -26.72
N TYR A 82 3.18 -14.20 -26.67
CA TYR A 82 2.23 -13.27 -27.29
C TYR A 82 2.92 -12.36 -28.31
N ASN A 83 2.18 -11.99 -29.36
CA ASN A 83 2.56 -10.96 -30.32
C ASN A 83 1.76 -9.69 -30.04
N PHE A 84 2.44 -8.55 -30.00
CA PHE A 84 1.84 -7.24 -29.75
C PHE A 84 2.41 -6.18 -30.71
N ASP A 85 1.57 -5.21 -31.06
CA ASP A 85 1.89 -4.11 -31.96
C ASP A 85 2.59 -2.96 -31.22
N ALA A 86 2.28 -2.81 -29.92
CA ALA A 86 2.81 -1.75 -29.08
C ALA A 86 2.84 -2.16 -27.59
N VAL A 87 3.68 -1.46 -26.82
CA VAL A 87 3.76 -1.58 -25.37
C VAL A 87 3.25 -0.31 -24.72
N VAL A 88 2.45 -0.47 -23.67
CA VAL A 88 1.92 0.63 -22.86
C VAL A 88 2.37 0.43 -21.43
N VAL A 89 3.13 1.39 -20.90
CA VAL A 89 3.66 1.37 -19.54
C VAL A 89 2.85 2.33 -18.68
N SER A 90 2.23 1.81 -17.62
CA SER A 90 1.44 2.60 -16.69
C SER A 90 2.31 3.05 -15.51
N GLY A 91 2.43 4.37 -15.29
CA GLY A 91 3.19 4.95 -14.18
C GLY A 91 4.72 5.07 -14.36
N LYS A 92 5.28 6.21 -13.91
CA LYS A 92 6.71 6.54 -14.07
C LYS A 92 7.68 5.53 -13.42
N ARG A 93 7.30 4.95 -12.27
CA ARG A 93 8.11 3.95 -11.56
C ARG A 93 8.28 2.66 -12.36
N ASN A 94 7.36 2.37 -13.28
CA ASN A 94 7.37 1.16 -14.08
C ASN A 94 8.24 1.27 -15.34
N ILE A 95 8.82 2.44 -15.65
CA ILE A 95 9.74 2.60 -16.80
C ILE A 95 10.99 1.75 -16.63
N GLY A 96 11.63 1.82 -15.45
CA GLY A 96 12.82 1.00 -15.19
C GLY A 96 12.50 -0.49 -15.18
N TYR A 97 11.29 -0.84 -14.75
CA TYR A 97 10.79 -2.21 -14.81
C TYR A 97 10.57 -2.68 -16.25
N TYR A 98 9.91 -1.86 -17.06
CA TYR A 98 9.70 -2.11 -18.48
C TYR A 98 11.03 -2.28 -19.22
N LYS A 99 12.03 -1.42 -18.99
CA LYS A 99 13.35 -1.55 -19.64
C LYS A 99 13.98 -2.93 -19.42
N ARG A 100 13.96 -3.41 -18.17
CA ARG A 100 14.47 -4.76 -17.84
C ARG A 100 13.66 -5.86 -18.51
N LEU A 101 12.32 -5.73 -18.51
CA LEU A 101 11.43 -6.64 -19.22
C LEU A 101 11.75 -6.64 -20.73
N ALA A 102 12.04 -5.46 -21.29
CA ALA A 102 12.33 -5.29 -22.69
C ALA A 102 13.63 -5.97 -23.13
N GLU A 103 14.67 -5.81 -22.32
CA GLU A 103 15.95 -6.51 -22.45
C GLU A 103 15.79 -8.02 -22.27
N SER A 104 15.00 -8.46 -21.29
CA SER A 104 14.87 -9.90 -20.94
C SER A 104 14.13 -10.71 -21.99
N TYR A 105 13.16 -10.11 -22.68
CA TYR A 105 12.30 -10.81 -23.64
C TYR A 105 12.51 -10.37 -25.09
N ASN A 106 13.56 -9.60 -25.38
CA ASN A 106 13.92 -9.11 -26.71
C ASN A 106 12.77 -8.40 -27.44
N ILE A 107 12.05 -7.53 -26.73
CA ILE A 107 10.94 -6.74 -27.29
C ILE A 107 11.43 -5.35 -27.73
N ALA A 108 12.74 -5.25 -28.01
CA ALA A 108 13.38 -4.06 -28.53
C ALA A 108 12.86 -3.73 -29.92
N GLY A 109 12.61 -2.44 -30.19
CA GLY A 109 12.09 -1.96 -31.47
C GLY A 109 10.56 -1.89 -31.57
N ILE A 110 9.83 -2.31 -30.52
CA ILE A 110 8.38 -2.14 -30.44
C ILE A 110 8.04 -0.74 -29.90
N ASP A 111 7.05 -0.09 -30.52
CA ASP A 111 6.60 1.22 -30.10
C ASP A 111 6.12 1.19 -28.64
N THR A 112 6.68 2.07 -27.82
CA THR A 112 6.42 2.13 -26.38
C THR A 112 5.77 3.45 -26.01
N TYR A 113 4.67 3.37 -25.27
CA TYR A 113 3.91 4.53 -24.81
C TYR A 113 3.86 4.59 -23.28
N MET A 114 3.93 5.80 -22.74
CA MET A 114 3.56 6.07 -21.35
C MET A 114 2.06 6.35 -21.26
N LEU A 115 1.34 5.57 -20.47
CA LEU A 115 -0.08 5.77 -20.22
C LEU A 115 -0.28 6.92 -19.23
N TYR A 116 -1.15 7.87 -19.56
CA TYR A 116 -1.57 8.93 -18.64
C TYR A 116 -3.10 9.03 -18.62
N ASN A 117 -3.66 9.42 -17.46
CA ASN A 117 -5.10 9.60 -17.33
C ASN A 117 -5.52 10.96 -17.92
N ASP A 118 -6.32 10.93 -18.99
CA ASP A 118 -7.03 12.10 -19.53
C ASP A 118 -8.50 12.15 -19.11
N ILE A 119 -8.93 11.19 -18.29
CA ILE A 119 -10.32 11.05 -17.87
C ILE A 119 -10.43 11.53 -16.43
N GLY A 120 -11.35 12.46 -16.18
CA GLY A 120 -11.53 13.08 -14.86
C GLY A 120 -11.72 12.03 -13.76
N ALA A 121 -11.14 12.27 -12.58
CA ALA A 121 -11.12 11.35 -11.44
C ALA A 121 -12.51 10.80 -11.07
N ASP A 122 -13.56 11.58 -11.31
CA ASP A 122 -14.95 11.23 -10.97
C ASP A 122 -15.53 10.09 -11.82
N SER A 123 -14.98 9.83 -13.01
CA SER A 123 -15.53 8.89 -13.98
C SER A 123 -15.21 7.40 -13.71
N VAL A 124 -14.25 7.11 -12.83
CA VAL A 124 -13.68 5.76 -12.64
C VAL A 124 -14.12 5.11 -11.33
N THR A 125 -14.82 5.85 -10.47
CA THR A 125 -15.17 5.48 -9.09
C THR A 125 -16.02 4.21 -8.94
N ASN A 126 -16.54 3.63 -10.03
CA ASN A 126 -17.48 2.49 -9.99
C ASN A 126 -16.96 1.16 -10.57
N CYS A 127 -15.71 1.05 -11.02
CA CYS A 127 -15.39 -0.04 -11.96
C CYS A 127 -14.86 -1.36 -11.38
N VAL A 128 -14.49 -1.45 -10.10
CA VAL A 128 -14.38 -2.73 -9.39
C VAL A 128 -14.71 -2.44 -7.92
N PRO A 129 -15.73 -3.08 -7.32
CA PRO A 129 -15.99 -2.91 -5.90
C PRO A 129 -14.81 -3.47 -5.11
N TRP A 130 -13.91 -2.60 -4.65
CA TRP A 130 -12.89 -2.91 -3.63
C TRP A 130 -13.51 -3.43 -2.32
N ASN A 131 -14.82 -3.26 -2.16
CA ASN A 131 -15.58 -3.56 -0.96
C ASN A 131 -15.73 -5.06 -0.64
N ASN A 132 -15.19 -5.96 -1.47
CA ASN A 132 -15.13 -7.38 -1.14
C ASN A 132 -13.80 -7.77 -0.50
N ILE A 133 -13.44 -7.13 0.63
CA ILE A 133 -12.41 -7.62 1.56
C ILE A 133 -12.68 -9.10 1.95
N LYS A 134 -13.95 -9.53 1.91
CA LYS A 134 -14.32 -10.95 1.99
C LYS A 134 -13.59 -11.85 0.99
N TYR A 135 -13.43 -11.41 -0.26
CA TYR A 135 -12.73 -12.19 -1.28
C TYR A 135 -11.22 -12.26 -1.01
N THR A 136 -10.60 -11.22 -0.44
CA THR A 136 -9.16 -11.23 -0.15
C THR A 136 -8.80 -12.15 1.02
N ASP A 137 -9.67 -12.28 2.02
CA ASP A 137 -9.43 -13.20 3.14
C ASP A 137 -9.62 -14.68 2.78
N GLU A 138 -10.48 -14.98 1.79
CA GLU A 138 -10.75 -16.34 1.30
C GLU A 138 -9.74 -16.83 0.24
N VAL A 139 -9.10 -15.91 -0.49
CA VAL A 139 -8.31 -16.24 -1.69
C VAL A 139 -6.79 -16.02 -1.51
N ILE A 140 -6.34 -15.17 -0.57
CA ILE A 140 -4.93 -14.73 -0.46
C ILE A 140 -4.20 -15.33 0.75
N CYS A 141 -4.85 -16.13 1.59
CA CYS A 141 -4.25 -16.51 2.88
C CYS A 141 -4.21 -18.02 3.11
N ASP A 142 -2.99 -18.53 3.30
CA ASP A 142 -2.70 -19.89 3.76
C ASP A 142 -2.53 -19.97 5.29
N GLU A 143 -2.33 -18.86 6.01
CA GLU A 143 -2.02 -18.89 7.45
C GLU A 143 -3.25 -18.62 8.34
N GLU A 144 -3.37 -19.43 9.39
CA GLU A 144 -4.34 -19.23 10.47
C GLU A 144 -4.07 -17.91 11.21
N LEU A 145 -5.09 -17.41 11.90
CA LEU A 145 -4.94 -16.26 12.77
C LEU A 145 -4.07 -16.63 13.98
N LEU A 146 -2.89 -16.03 14.09
CA LEU A 146 -1.92 -16.33 15.15
C LEU A 146 -1.96 -15.28 16.25
N LEU A 147 -1.61 -15.70 17.47
CA LEU A 147 -1.54 -14.83 18.64
C LEU A 147 -0.08 -14.44 18.90
N TYR A 148 0.18 -13.14 19.04
CA TYR A 148 1.52 -12.57 19.24
C TYR A 148 1.61 -11.76 20.52
N ASP A 149 2.81 -11.73 21.12
CA ASP A 149 3.14 -10.69 22.09
C ASP A 149 3.32 -9.34 21.36
N PRO A 150 2.63 -8.26 21.77
CA PRO A 150 2.80 -6.99 21.09
C PRO A 150 4.23 -6.42 21.16
N HIS A 151 5.07 -6.87 22.09
CA HIS A 151 6.47 -6.44 22.17
C HIS A 151 7.37 -7.01 21.05
N GLU A 152 6.93 -8.08 20.39
CA GLU A 152 7.61 -8.63 19.21
C GLU A 152 7.61 -7.64 18.04
N PHE A 153 6.63 -6.73 18.01
CA PHE A 153 6.49 -5.70 16.98
C PHE A 153 7.32 -4.44 17.24
N LEU A 154 7.96 -4.34 18.41
CA LEU A 154 8.83 -3.22 18.73
C LEU A 154 10.19 -3.41 18.04
N SER A 155 10.57 -2.45 17.21
CA SER A 155 11.90 -2.33 16.60
C SER A 155 12.31 -0.87 16.48
N GLU A 156 13.61 -0.61 16.30
CA GLU A 156 14.13 0.75 16.07
C GLU A 156 13.64 1.35 14.75
N SER A 157 13.16 0.52 13.82
CA SER A 157 12.52 0.97 12.59
C SER A 157 11.03 1.31 12.75
N ARG A 158 10.45 1.12 13.96
CA ARG A 158 9.01 1.22 14.26
C ARG A 158 8.71 2.06 15.50
N PHE A 159 9.43 3.15 15.66
CA PHE A 159 9.18 4.11 16.73
C PHE A 159 7.81 4.80 16.61
N ASP A 160 7.11 4.68 15.49
CA ASP A 160 5.71 5.10 15.35
C ASP A 160 4.75 4.34 16.29
N ILE A 161 5.08 3.11 16.70
CA ILE A 161 4.34 2.37 17.73
C ILE A 161 4.60 3.00 19.10
N VAL A 162 5.83 3.45 19.36
CA VAL A 162 6.25 4.05 20.63
C VAL A 162 5.60 5.42 20.83
N ILE A 163 5.54 6.26 19.79
CA ILE A 163 4.79 7.54 19.85
C ILE A 163 3.32 7.29 20.18
N ARG A 164 2.68 6.31 19.52
CA ARG A 164 1.29 5.95 19.81
C ARG A 164 1.10 5.39 21.21
N TYR A 165 2.06 4.64 21.73
CA TYR A 165 2.06 4.17 23.11
C TYR A 165 2.10 5.36 24.09
N MET A 166 3.04 6.30 23.91
CA MET A 166 3.16 7.50 24.75
C MET A 166 1.87 8.32 24.73
N ALA A 167 1.34 8.61 23.54
CA ALA A 167 0.08 9.33 23.38
C ALA A 167 -1.10 8.59 24.03
N GLY A 168 -1.17 7.26 23.89
CA GLY A 168 -2.25 6.48 24.48
C GLY A 168 -2.25 6.51 26.01
N MET A 169 -1.07 6.47 26.63
CA MET A 169 -0.92 6.63 28.08
C MET A 169 -1.41 7.99 28.58
N GLU A 170 -1.09 9.07 27.87
CA GLU A 170 -1.56 10.43 28.16
C GLU A 170 -3.08 10.58 27.95
N ILE A 171 -3.60 10.07 26.82
CA ILE A 171 -5.04 10.08 26.51
C ILE A 171 -5.86 9.39 27.59
N LEU A 172 -5.38 8.24 28.11
CA LEU A 172 -6.07 7.50 29.18
C LEU A 172 -6.00 8.21 30.53
N SER A 173 -4.90 8.90 30.83
CA SER A 173 -4.77 9.68 32.07
C SER A 173 -5.50 11.03 32.02
N GLY A 174 -5.96 11.46 30.84
CA GLY A 174 -6.54 12.78 30.63
C GLY A 174 -5.48 13.89 30.60
N ALA A 175 -4.20 13.53 30.49
CA ALA A 175 -3.11 14.47 30.30
C ALA A 175 -2.91 14.77 28.81
N ARG A 176 -2.25 15.90 28.54
CA ARG A 176 -1.67 16.22 27.24
C ARG A 176 -0.27 16.75 27.48
N ASP A 177 0.72 16.02 27.01
CA ASP A 177 2.14 16.38 27.08
C ASP A 177 2.80 15.98 25.75
N ILE A 178 4.11 15.74 25.77
CA ILE A 178 4.94 15.46 24.61
C ILE A 178 4.44 14.27 23.78
N GLY A 179 3.82 13.25 24.39
CA GLY A 179 3.33 12.06 23.68
C GLY A 179 2.19 12.38 22.72
N VAL A 180 1.15 13.07 23.19
CA VAL A 180 0.01 13.51 22.36
C VAL A 180 0.47 14.50 21.29
N ASP A 181 1.34 15.45 21.62
CA ASP A 181 1.83 16.44 20.64
C ASP A 181 2.67 15.77 19.52
N MET A 182 3.55 14.82 19.87
CA MET A 182 4.28 14.01 18.89
C MET A 182 3.36 13.14 18.03
N TYR A 183 2.26 12.63 18.59
CA TYR A 183 1.27 11.83 17.84
C TYR A 183 0.48 12.68 16.84
N ILE A 184 0.09 13.89 17.24
CA ILE A 184 -0.56 14.89 16.38
C ILE A 184 0.38 15.24 15.22
N LYS A 185 1.64 15.56 15.52
CA LYS A 185 2.67 15.85 14.53
C LYS A 185 2.85 14.69 13.55
N LEU A 186 2.96 13.46 14.04
CA LEU A 186 3.06 12.25 13.20
C LEU A 186 1.85 12.11 12.27
N SER A 187 0.65 12.32 12.81
CA SER A 187 -0.60 12.21 12.07
C SER A 187 -0.73 13.29 10.98
N ALA A 188 -0.30 14.52 11.28
CA ALA A 188 -0.20 15.62 10.33
C ALA A 188 0.79 15.30 9.21
N SER A 189 1.99 14.84 9.56
CA SER A 189 3.05 14.53 8.58
C SER A 189 2.70 13.39 7.63
N MET A 190 1.95 12.39 8.11
CA MET A 190 1.58 11.26 7.27
C MET A 190 0.43 11.60 6.31
N ASN A 191 -0.59 12.31 6.82
CA ASN A 191 -1.91 12.31 6.24
C ASN A 191 -2.64 13.67 6.31
N ASP A 192 -2.01 14.73 6.82
CA ASP A 192 -2.62 16.05 6.99
C ASP A 192 -3.97 16.01 7.75
N PHE A 193 -4.04 15.14 8.77
CA PHE A 193 -5.27 14.81 9.52
C PHE A 193 -6.47 14.40 8.66
N SER A 194 -6.22 14.01 7.42
CA SER A 194 -7.23 13.46 6.55
C SER A 194 -6.84 12.02 6.34
N GLU A 195 -7.65 11.10 6.86
CA GLU A 195 -7.52 9.69 6.53
C GLU A 195 -8.00 9.50 5.08
N HIS A 196 -7.25 10.08 4.14
CA HIS A 196 -7.39 9.79 2.74
C HIS A 196 -7.13 8.31 2.63
N VAL A 197 -8.16 7.57 2.19
CA VAL A 197 -7.93 6.34 1.47
C VAL A 197 -7.07 6.78 0.30
N ARG A 198 -5.73 6.75 0.45
CA ARG A 198 -4.86 6.79 -0.72
C ARG A 198 -5.20 5.47 -1.37
N PRO A 199 -6.04 5.51 -2.42
CA PRO A 199 -6.37 4.27 -3.06
C PRO A 199 -5.00 3.72 -3.49
N TYR A 200 -4.83 2.39 -3.42
CA TYR A 200 -3.61 1.73 -3.91
C TYR A 200 -2.42 1.71 -2.93
N THR A 201 -2.64 1.97 -1.64
CA THR A 201 -1.67 1.59 -0.59
C THR A 201 -2.05 0.24 0.00
N THR A 202 -1.07 -0.62 0.30
CA THR A 202 -1.27 -1.89 1.00
C THR A 202 -2.07 -1.73 2.31
N CYS A 203 -1.94 -0.58 2.97
CA CYS A 203 -2.68 -0.27 4.20
C CYS A 203 -4.19 -0.09 3.97
N SER A 204 -4.61 0.40 2.79
CA SER A 204 -6.02 0.67 2.45
C SER A 204 -6.91 -0.58 2.38
N TYR A 205 -6.29 -1.76 2.23
CA TYR A 205 -6.99 -3.05 2.24
C TYR A 205 -7.43 -3.48 3.64
N PHE A 206 -6.83 -2.89 4.68
CA PHE A 206 -6.96 -3.36 6.06
C PHE A 206 -7.50 -2.29 6.99
N SER A 207 -8.34 -1.42 6.44
CA SER A 207 -8.80 -0.22 7.09
C SER A 207 -10.26 0.05 6.76
N ASP A 208 -11.08 0.09 7.80
CA ASP A 208 -12.43 0.64 7.75
C ASP A 208 -12.33 2.17 7.85
N TYR A 209 -11.72 2.81 6.85
CA TYR A 209 -11.49 4.25 6.85
C TYR A 209 -12.82 5.02 6.78
N GLY A 210 -13.33 5.42 7.94
CA GLY A 210 -14.56 6.19 8.12
C GLY A 210 -14.43 7.69 7.85
N GLY A 211 -13.43 8.12 7.07
CA GLY A 211 -13.26 9.53 6.71
C GLY A 211 -12.92 10.46 7.88
N LYS A 212 -12.01 10.04 8.76
CA LYS A 212 -11.54 10.89 9.87
C LYS A 212 -10.92 12.18 9.34
N LYS A 213 -11.36 13.31 9.88
CA LYS A 213 -10.92 14.67 9.55
C LYS A 213 -10.61 15.46 10.81
N GLY A 214 -9.36 15.90 10.93
CA GLY A 214 -8.91 16.77 12.00
C GLY A 214 -8.40 16.05 13.25
N GLU A 215 -7.66 16.79 14.07
CA GLU A 215 -7.00 16.32 15.29
C GLU A 215 -7.97 15.62 16.26
N GLU A 216 -9.13 16.24 16.53
CA GLU A 216 -10.10 15.74 17.50
C GLU A 216 -10.64 14.35 17.15
N GLU A 217 -10.92 14.09 15.87
CA GLU A 217 -11.42 12.79 15.43
C GLU A 217 -10.34 11.70 15.51
N PHE A 218 -9.08 12.05 15.25
CA PHE A 218 -7.95 11.13 15.38
C PHE A 218 -7.71 10.74 16.84
N ILE A 219 -7.68 11.73 17.75
CA ILE A 219 -7.53 11.49 19.19
C ILE A 219 -8.74 10.73 19.73
N GLY A 220 -9.95 11.16 19.39
CA GLY A 220 -11.20 10.54 19.84
C GLY A 220 -11.32 9.09 19.39
N SER A 221 -10.92 8.79 18.15
CA SER A 221 -10.90 7.41 17.64
C SER A 221 -9.88 6.55 18.37
N PHE A 222 -8.69 7.07 18.63
CA PHE A 222 -7.68 6.31 19.37
C PHE A 222 -8.10 6.08 20.83
N ARG A 223 -8.72 7.08 21.47
CA ARG A 223 -9.34 6.93 22.80
C ARG A 223 -10.39 5.84 22.83
N LYS A 224 -11.30 5.79 21.83
CA LYS A 224 -12.31 4.73 21.73
C LYS A 224 -11.68 3.35 21.61
N LEU A 225 -10.62 3.21 20.81
CA LEU A 225 -9.87 1.95 20.70
C LEU A 225 -9.26 1.54 22.06
N LEU A 226 -8.60 2.46 22.75
CA LEU A 226 -7.99 2.21 24.07
C LEU A 226 -9.01 1.75 25.10
N LEU A 227 -10.15 2.46 25.20
CA LEU A 227 -11.24 2.10 26.11
C LEU A 227 -11.84 0.74 25.76
N SER A 228 -12.14 0.51 24.48
CA SER A 228 -12.68 -0.77 24.02
C SER A 228 -11.75 -1.94 24.32
N MET A 229 -10.44 -1.76 24.12
CA MET A 229 -9.43 -2.80 24.37
C MET A 229 -9.26 -3.06 25.87
N LYS A 230 -9.30 -2.01 26.70
CA LYS A 230 -9.27 -2.14 28.16
C LYS A 230 -10.49 -2.89 28.71
N GLU A 231 -11.67 -2.66 28.13
CA GLU A 231 -12.93 -3.26 28.60
C GLU A 231 -13.16 -4.68 28.07
N ASN A 232 -12.77 -4.94 26.82
CA ASN A 232 -13.17 -6.16 26.10
C ASN A 232 -11.97 -7.02 25.62
N GLY A 233 -10.74 -6.58 25.88
CA GLY A 233 -9.53 -7.18 25.31
C GLY A 233 -9.39 -6.91 23.81
N PHE A 234 -8.48 -7.63 23.16
CA PHE A 234 -8.26 -7.49 21.72
C PHE A 234 -9.38 -8.16 20.90
N ASP A 235 -10.08 -7.38 20.07
CA ASP A 235 -11.07 -7.91 19.13
C ASP A 235 -10.39 -8.58 17.92
N LYS A 236 -10.42 -9.92 17.89
CA LYS A 236 -9.81 -10.72 16.82
C LYS A 236 -10.35 -10.44 15.41
N ARG A 237 -11.54 -9.83 15.28
CA ARG A 237 -12.08 -9.38 13.99
C ARG A 237 -11.26 -8.24 13.39
N HIS A 238 -10.54 -7.51 14.23
CA HIS A 238 -9.67 -6.40 13.87
C HIS A 238 -8.19 -6.80 14.02
N PHE A 239 -7.81 -7.99 13.57
CA PHE A 239 -6.42 -8.46 13.60
C PHE A 239 -5.41 -7.52 12.92
N VAL A 240 -4.14 -7.70 13.24
CA VAL A 240 -3.00 -7.00 12.65
C VAL A 240 -2.56 -7.72 11.36
N PRO A 241 -2.74 -7.13 10.17
CA PRO A 241 -2.23 -7.68 8.93
C PRO A 241 -0.71 -7.54 8.85
N LEU A 242 -0.04 -8.63 8.49
CA LEU A 242 1.39 -8.71 8.28
C LEU A 242 1.71 -9.05 6.82
N SER A 243 2.84 -8.56 6.32
CA SER A 243 3.42 -8.99 5.05
C SER A 243 3.87 -10.45 5.12
N GLU A 244 4.28 -10.99 3.98
CA GLU A 244 4.87 -12.32 3.89
C GLU A 244 6.13 -12.47 4.77
N SER A 245 6.91 -11.40 4.93
CA SER A 245 8.11 -11.33 5.79
C SER A 245 7.80 -10.93 7.24
N GLY A 246 6.53 -10.73 7.61
CA GLY A 246 6.12 -10.40 8.98
C GLY A 246 6.10 -8.90 9.32
N GLY A 247 6.40 -8.02 8.37
CA GLY A 247 6.28 -6.57 8.55
C GLY A 247 4.83 -6.12 8.70
N ILE A 248 4.56 -5.21 9.64
CA ILE A 248 3.19 -4.74 9.92
C ILE A 248 2.68 -3.89 8.76
N ILE A 249 1.69 -4.40 8.03
CA ILE A 249 1.00 -3.67 6.96
C ILE A 249 0.14 -2.54 7.55
N ASN A 250 -0.61 -2.84 8.61
CA ASN A 250 -1.49 -1.88 9.30
C ASN A 250 -1.73 -2.36 10.74
N GLY A 251 -2.23 -1.50 11.62
CA GLY A 251 -2.62 -1.86 12.99
C GLY A 251 -1.67 -1.37 14.08
N THR A 252 -0.83 -0.37 13.82
CA THR A 252 0.09 0.19 14.83
C THR A 252 -0.63 0.79 16.03
N HIS A 253 -1.80 1.40 15.83
CA HIS A 253 -2.66 1.82 16.94
C HIS A 253 -3.16 0.64 17.78
N ARG A 254 -3.48 -0.50 17.15
CA ARG A 254 -3.94 -1.71 17.85
C ARG A 254 -2.80 -2.35 18.65
N ILE A 255 -1.60 -2.38 18.09
CA ILE A 255 -0.38 -2.85 18.79
C ILE A 255 -0.09 -1.93 19.98
N ALA A 256 -0.08 -0.61 19.78
CA ALA A 256 0.14 0.35 20.86
C ALA A 256 -0.92 0.24 21.98
N ALA A 257 -2.20 0.11 21.62
CA ALA A 257 -3.26 -0.11 22.60
C ALA A 257 -3.08 -1.43 23.36
N ALA A 258 -2.64 -2.49 22.69
CA ALA A 258 -2.40 -3.80 23.32
C ALA A 258 -1.24 -3.74 24.32
N LEU A 259 -0.16 -3.03 23.99
CA LEU A 259 0.95 -2.74 24.91
C LEU A 259 0.47 -2.04 26.17
N ILE A 260 -0.39 -1.02 26.03
CA ILE A 260 -0.94 -0.25 27.16
C ILE A 260 -1.85 -1.12 28.03
N CYS A 261 -2.68 -1.97 27.41
CA CYS A 261 -3.67 -2.77 28.11
C CYS A 261 -3.13 -4.12 28.62
N GLY A 262 -1.89 -4.48 28.30
CA GLY A 262 -1.32 -5.79 28.64
C GLY A 262 -1.94 -6.95 27.84
N GLU A 263 -2.46 -6.67 26.65
CA GLU A 263 -3.17 -7.64 25.81
C GLU A 263 -2.26 -8.27 24.76
N LYS A 264 -2.56 -9.51 24.37
CA LYS A 264 -1.97 -10.13 23.18
C LYS A 264 -2.68 -9.63 21.92
N VAL A 265 -2.01 -9.70 20.77
CA VAL A 265 -2.60 -9.28 19.48
C VAL A 265 -2.81 -10.47 18.57
N TYR A 266 -3.96 -10.51 17.92
CA TYR A 266 -4.17 -11.44 16.82
C TYR A 266 -3.60 -10.84 15.54
N ALA A 267 -2.82 -11.60 14.79
CA ALA A 267 -2.22 -11.16 13.53
C ALA A 267 -2.31 -12.24 12.46
N LYS A 268 -2.30 -11.82 11.20
CA LYS A 268 -2.46 -12.69 10.02
C LYS A 268 -1.49 -12.25 8.94
N LYS A 269 -0.72 -13.19 8.37
CA LYS A 269 0.19 -12.91 7.26
C LYS A 269 -0.52 -13.03 5.92
N TYR A 270 -0.09 -12.22 4.96
CA TYR A 270 -0.60 -12.25 3.59
C TYR A 270 0.52 -12.47 2.58
N VAL A 271 0.38 -13.52 1.77
CA VAL A 271 1.32 -13.86 0.70
C VAL A 271 1.20 -12.83 -0.43
N GLY A 272 2.33 -12.48 -1.06
CA GLY A 272 2.37 -11.53 -2.17
C GLY A 272 2.29 -10.05 -1.76
N PHE A 273 2.07 -9.77 -0.48
CA PHE A 273 2.30 -8.46 0.10
C PHE A 273 3.73 -8.36 0.61
N GLY A 274 4.53 -7.53 -0.06
CA GLY A 274 5.85 -7.15 0.45
C GLY A 274 5.73 -6.22 1.66
N ASP A 275 6.84 -6.08 2.40
CA ASP A 275 6.91 -5.15 3.52
C ASP A 275 6.50 -3.74 3.10
N PRO A 276 5.68 -3.05 3.92
CA PRO A 276 5.42 -1.65 3.69
C PRO A 276 6.74 -0.89 3.78
N PHE A 277 6.97 0.01 2.82
CA PHE A 277 8.15 0.89 2.81
C PHE A 277 8.17 1.93 3.95
N LEU A 278 7.16 1.91 4.84
CA LEU A 278 7.02 2.84 5.94
C LEU A 278 7.86 2.34 7.12
N THR A 279 9.09 2.82 7.18
CA THR A 279 9.90 2.84 8.41
C THR A 279 9.63 4.15 9.15
N PHE A 280 9.80 4.10 10.45
CA PHE A 280 9.83 5.26 11.33
C PHE A 280 11.01 5.08 12.28
N ASP A 281 12.21 5.27 11.73
CA ASP A 281 13.46 5.30 12.49
C ASP A 281 13.84 6.73 12.91
N GLU A 282 14.97 6.88 13.60
CA GLU A 282 15.48 8.19 14.01
C GLU A 282 15.66 9.16 12.83
N ASN A 283 16.11 8.68 11.67
CA ASN A 283 16.32 9.53 10.50
C ASN A 283 14.99 9.97 9.89
N ASP A 284 13.96 9.12 9.91
CA ASP A 284 12.60 9.50 9.55
C ASP A 284 12.11 10.66 10.42
N PHE A 285 12.29 10.59 11.74
CA PHE A 285 11.85 11.66 12.65
C PHE A 285 12.63 12.96 12.47
N LYS A 286 13.94 12.90 12.20
CA LYS A 286 14.72 14.10 11.82
C LYS A 286 14.19 14.73 10.53
N ARG A 287 13.82 13.93 9.53
CA ARG A 287 13.18 14.44 8.29
C ARG A 287 11.80 15.04 8.53
N LEU A 288 11.09 14.59 9.56
CA LEU A 288 9.79 15.10 9.99
C LEU A 288 9.90 16.25 11.01
N ASP A 289 11.10 16.85 11.14
CA ASP A 289 11.37 18.01 11.99
C ASP A 289 11.14 17.76 13.49
N TYR A 290 11.28 16.52 13.96
CA TYR A 290 11.28 16.23 15.40
C TYR A 290 12.57 16.74 16.04
N SER A 291 12.44 17.42 17.16
CA SER A 291 13.55 17.89 17.97
C SER A 291 14.32 16.73 18.58
N GLU A 292 15.61 16.94 18.89
CA GLU A 292 16.44 15.94 19.57
C GLU A 292 15.80 15.48 20.90
N LYS A 293 15.16 16.40 21.64
CA LYS A 293 14.44 16.06 22.87
C LYS A 293 13.27 15.09 22.63
N GLU A 294 12.49 15.29 21.56
CA GLU A 294 11.39 14.39 21.20
C GLU A 294 11.93 13.01 20.81
N ILE A 295 12.97 12.97 19.97
CA ILE A 295 13.63 11.73 19.53
C ILE A 295 14.22 10.97 20.73
N ASP A 296 14.89 11.65 21.64
CA ASP A 296 15.44 11.06 22.86
C ASP A 296 14.32 10.48 23.74
N SER A 297 13.20 11.20 23.87
CA SER A 297 12.03 10.72 24.64
C SER A 297 11.43 9.44 24.05
N ILE A 298 11.37 9.34 22.71
CA ILE A 298 10.93 8.14 22.00
C ILE A 298 11.89 6.99 22.27
N LYS A 299 13.22 7.21 22.12
CA LYS A 299 14.24 6.18 22.33
C LYS A 299 14.27 5.69 23.76
N GLU A 300 14.22 6.60 24.74
CA GLU A 300 14.16 6.24 26.15
C GLU A 300 12.93 5.37 26.45
N THR A 301 11.76 5.76 25.92
CA THR A 301 10.52 4.99 26.08
C THR A 301 10.64 3.61 25.43
N TYR A 302 11.16 3.52 24.22
CA TYR A 302 11.43 2.26 23.53
C TYR A 302 12.29 1.31 24.38
N TYR A 303 13.42 1.80 24.91
CA TYR A 303 14.31 0.98 25.73
C TYR A 303 13.68 0.57 27.06
N LYS A 304 12.81 1.39 27.65
CA LYS A 304 12.03 1.01 28.84
C LYS A 304 11.06 -0.13 28.50
N MET A 305 10.34 -0.03 27.39
CA MET A 305 9.39 -1.05 26.94
C MET A 305 10.11 -2.38 26.64
N LYS A 306 11.29 -2.35 26.01
CA LYS A 306 12.09 -3.55 25.72
C LYS A 306 12.78 -4.19 26.93
N LYS A 307 13.02 -3.45 28.02
CA LYS A 307 13.60 -4.00 29.26
C LYS A 307 12.56 -4.65 30.17
N GLY A 308 11.29 -4.30 30.00
CA GLY A 308 10.17 -4.84 30.77
C GLY A 308 9.62 -6.18 30.26
N THR A 309 10.21 -6.72 29.19
CA THR A 309 9.89 -8.02 28.56
C THR A 309 10.92 -9.07 28.91
#